data_AF-A0A243W6Y9-F1
#
_entry.id   AF-A0A243W6Y9-F1
#
_cell.length_a   1.000
_cell.length_b   1.000
_cell.length_c   1.000
_cell.angle_alpha   90.00
_cell.angle_beta   90.00
_cell.angle_gamma   90.00
#
_symmetry.space_group_name_H-M   'P 1'
#
loop_
_entity.id
_entity.type
_entity.pdbx_description
1 polymer ?
#
loop_
_entity_poly.entity_id
_entity_poly.type
_entity_poly.pdbx_seq_one_letter_code
_entity_poly.pdbx_strand_id
1 'polypeptide(L)'
;MQADTGNELLGHRILEFAHPHFRADWHELQQQLWKHKMPHFTLKTCLVRADGSSFWCQVTSVLFPDENRELGYTVLEDISVRKALETKLQRLYDAQETILHLATHDVKAPIAQIQLLGDLLQREVAGRHGEGSPPAEMLHYLTLIQRACAHANGLL
;
A
#
# COMPACT_ATOMS: atom_id res chain seq x y z
N MET A 1 28.69 5.08 0.83
CA MET A 1 30.06 4.62 1.16
C MET A 1 30.82 5.79 1.75
N GLN A 2 30.94 5.83 3.08
CA GLN A 2 32.18 6.10 3.79
C GLN A 2 31.91 5.68 5.24
N ALA A 3 32.73 4.75 5.70
CA ALA A 3 32.65 4.19 7.03
C ALA A 3 32.97 5.30 8.03
N ASP A 4 32.07 5.55 8.99
CA ASP A 4 32.46 6.14 10.26
C ASP A 4 33.62 5.27 10.76
N THR A 5 34.79 5.88 10.92
CA THR A 5 35.95 5.21 11.46
C THR A 5 35.50 4.64 12.81
N GLY A 6 35.50 3.31 13.01
CA GLY A 6 34.88 2.68 14.18
C GLY A 6 35.36 3.21 15.54
N ASN A 7 36.43 4.00 15.56
CA ASN A 7 36.98 4.71 16.71
C ASN A 7 36.16 5.96 17.14
N GLU A 8 35.44 6.61 16.22
CA GLU A 8 34.64 7.83 16.50
C GLU A 8 33.31 7.51 17.19
N LEU A 9 32.85 6.25 17.12
CA LEU A 9 31.62 5.79 17.77
C LEU A 9 31.88 5.27 19.20
N LEU A 10 33.13 4.96 19.54
CA LEU A 10 33.50 4.43 20.85
C LEU A 10 33.33 5.51 21.93
N GLY A 11 32.68 5.15 23.03
CA GLY A 11 32.42 6.05 24.16
C GLY A 11 31.15 6.89 24.03
N HIS A 12 30.52 6.92 22.85
CA HIS A 12 29.25 7.59 22.63
C HIS A 12 28.06 6.67 22.93
N ARG A 13 26.97 7.24 23.44
CA ARG A 13 25.72 6.51 23.61
C ARG A 13 24.99 6.44 22.28
N ILE A 14 24.48 5.27 21.93
CA ILE A 14 23.72 5.06 20.69
C ILE A 14 22.53 6.03 20.54
N LEU A 15 21.92 6.47 21.65
CA LEU A 15 20.84 7.47 21.67
C LEU A 15 21.28 8.86 21.22
N GLU A 16 22.58 9.18 21.19
CA GLU A 16 23.10 10.44 20.66
C GLU A 16 22.86 10.56 19.15
N PHE A 17 22.83 9.43 18.45
CA PHE A 17 22.54 9.36 17.02
C PHE A 17 21.05 9.22 16.72
N ALA A 18 20.20 9.08 17.74
CA ALA A 18 18.75 8.99 17.55
C ALA A 18 18.17 10.33 17.12
N HIS A 19 17.31 10.32 16.10
CA HIS A 19 16.60 11.51 15.68
C HIS A 19 15.74 12.06 16.86
N PRO A 20 15.72 13.39 17.10
CA PRO A 20 15.10 13.97 18.29
C PRO A 20 13.66 13.52 18.55
N HIS A 21 12.85 13.39 17.50
CA HIS A 21 11.45 12.95 17.60
C HIS A 21 11.27 11.52 18.11
N PHE A 22 12.25 10.63 17.91
CA PHE A 22 12.13 9.21 18.26
C PHE A 22 13.01 8.80 19.44
N ARG A 23 13.79 9.74 19.99
CA ARG A 23 14.75 9.48 21.06
C ARG A 23 14.07 9.05 22.36
N ALA A 24 12.90 9.60 22.67
CA ALA A 24 12.17 9.30 23.90
C ALA A 24 11.73 7.82 23.96
N ASP A 25 11.11 7.32 22.90
CA ASP A 25 10.60 5.96 22.82
C ASP A 25 11.73 4.93 22.93
N TRP A 26 12.84 5.15 22.22
CA TRP A 26 14.00 4.26 22.32
C TRP A 26 14.63 4.33 23.71
N HIS A 27 14.77 5.52 24.29
CA HIS A 27 15.30 5.66 25.65
C HIS A 27 14.45 4.90 26.67
N GLU A 28 13.12 4.92 26.56
CA GLU A 28 12.24 4.13 27.41
C GLU A 28 12.47 2.63 27.24
N LEU A 29 12.48 2.13 26.01
CA LEU A 29 12.73 0.70 25.74
C LEU A 29 14.10 0.25 26.24
N GLN A 30 15.13 1.09 26.07
CA GLN A 30 16.46 0.82 26.59
C GLN A 30 16.46 0.76 28.13
N GLN A 31 15.74 1.66 28.81
CA GLN A 31 15.58 1.55 30.27
C GLN A 31 14.83 0.30 30.71
N GLN A 32 13.78 -0.09 29.99
CA GLN A 32 13.01 -1.30 30.32
C GLN A 32 13.86 -2.57 30.14
N LEU A 33 14.70 -2.60 29.11
CA LEU A 33 15.67 -3.67 28.87
C LEU A 33 16.66 -3.80 30.03
N TRP A 34 17.36 -2.72 30.41
CA TRP A 34 18.34 -2.72 31.51
C TRP A 34 17.75 -2.89 32.92
N LYS A 35 16.42 -2.74 33.06
CA LYS A 35 15.69 -3.06 34.30
C LYS A 35 15.14 -4.49 34.29
N HIS A 36 15.54 -5.32 33.32
CA HIS A 36 15.09 -6.70 33.12
C HIS A 36 13.56 -6.84 33.01
N LYS A 37 12.87 -5.77 32.58
CA LYS A 37 11.41 -5.83 32.35
C LYS A 37 11.08 -6.54 31.03
N MET A 38 12.06 -6.69 30.15
CA MET A 38 11.97 -7.42 28.89
C MET A 38 13.33 -8.03 28.55
N PRO A 39 13.37 -9.22 27.92
CA PRO A 39 14.62 -9.88 27.57
C PRO A 39 15.32 -9.27 26.34
N HIS A 40 14.55 -8.65 25.44
CA HIS A 40 15.02 -7.96 24.25
C HIS A 40 13.93 -7.00 23.76
N PHE A 41 14.29 -6.06 22.87
CA PHE A 41 13.31 -5.28 22.10
C PHE A 41 13.73 -5.14 20.65
N THR A 42 12.74 -4.91 19.80
CA THR A 42 12.92 -4.48 18.41
C THR A 42 12.06 -3.25 18.16
N LEU A 43 12.64 -2.21 17.55
CA LEU A 43 11.90 -1.00 17.19
C LEU A 43 12.36 -0.45 15.84
N LYS A 44 11.45 0.19 15.10
CA LYS A 44 11.78 0.92 13.87
C LYS A 44 11.84 2.42 14.21
N THR A 45 13.00 3.05 14.06
CA THR A 45 13.24 4.46 14.40
C THR A 45 14.06 5.16 13.30
N CYS A 46 14.28 6.47 13.46
CA CYS A 46 15.20 7.23 12.63
C CYS A 46 16.51 7.50 13.38
N LEU A 47 17.62 7.22 12.70
CA LEU A 47 18.96 7.62 13.11
C LEU A 47 19.45 8.78 12.24
N VAL A 48 20.36 9.58 12.78
CA VAL A 48 21.02 10.69 12.12
C VAL A 48 22.46 10.28 11.78
N ARG A 49 22.85 10.45 10.52
CA ARG A 49 24.22 10.21 10.03
C ARG A 49 25.13 11.38 10.38
N ALA A 50 26.44 11.18 10.23
CA ALA A 50 27.44 12.25 10.40
C ALA A 50 27.20 13.47 9.49
N ASP A 51 26.60 13.28 8.30
CA ASP A 51 26.23 14.36 7.39
C ASP A 51 24.93 15.10 7.77
N GLY A 52 24.29 14.73 8.88
CA GLY A 52 23.02 15.27 9.36
C GLY A 52 21.77 14.69 8.69
N SER A 53 21.92 13.83 7.68
CA SER A 53 20.78 13.15 7.05
C SER A 53 20.18 12.11 7.98
N SER A 54 18.85 11.95 7.93
CA SER A 54 18.15 10.92 8.70
C SER A 54 17.86 9.68 7.86
N PHE A 55 17.86 8.51 8.50
CA PHE A 55 17.49 7.25 7.86
C PHE A 55 16.71 6.34 8.77
N TRP A 56 15.86 5.51 8.16
CA TRP A 56 15.09 4.52 8.90
C TRP A 56 15.96 3.33 9.25
N CYS A 57 15.97 2.99 10.53
CA CYS A 57 16.70 1.85 11.05
C CYS A 57 15.76 0.95 11.88
N GLN A 58 15.94 -0.35 11.74
CA GLN A 58 15.42 -1.32 12.69
C GLN A 58 16.51 -1.63 13.71
N VAL A 59 16.21 -1.33 14.96
CA VAL A 59 17.10 -1.53 16.11
C VAL A 59 16.61 -2.77 16.85
N THR A 60 17.49 -3.74 17.03
CA THR A 60 17.23 -4.91 17.87
C THR A 60 18.25 -4.93 18.99
N SER A 61 17.82 -4.92 20.25
CA SER A 61 18.74 -4.94 21.41
C SER A 61 18.41 -6.06 22.39
N VAL A 62 19.45 -6.67 22.94
CA VAL A 62 19.40 -7.82 23.86
C VAL A 62 20.49 -7.65 24.91
N LEU A 63 20.24 -8.11 26.13
CA LEU A 63 21.25 -8.23 27.18
C LEU A 63 21.79 -9.65 27.25
N PHE A 64 23.07 -9.77 27.55
CA PHE A 64 23.72 -11.05 27.76
C PHE A 64 24.76 -10.96 28.89
N PRO A 65 24.96 -12.05 29.66
CA PRO A 65 25.97 -12.10 30.70
C PRO A 65 27.37 -12.33 30.11
N ASP A 66 28.38 -11.70 30.69
CA ASP A 66 29.80 -11.85 30.34
C ASP A 66 30.68 -11.67 31.60
N GLU A 67 31.40 -12.72 32.02
CA GLU A 67 32.39 -12.70 33.11
C GLU A 67 32.03 -11.82 34.34
N ASN A 68 30.83 -12.04 34.93
CA ASN A 68 30.23 -11.28 36.05
C ASN A 68 29.71 -9.87 35.74
N ARG A 69 29.57 -9.51 34.47
CA ARG A 69 28.94 -8.27 34.01
C ARG A 69 27.79 -8.60 33.06
N GLU A 70 26.90 -7.63 32.89
CA GLU A 70 25.86 -7.70 31.89
C GLU A 70 26.19 -6.71 30.77
N LEU A 71 26.17 -7.19 29.55
CA LEU A 71 26.46 -6.42 28.36
C LEU A 71 25.22 -6.30 27.48
N GLY A 72 25.11 -5.19 26.76
CA GLY A 72 24.09 -4.98 25.74
C GLY A 72 24.66 -5.22 24.36
N TYR A 73 23.95 -6.01 23.55
CA TYR A 73 24.22 -6.16 22.13
C TYR A 73 23.08 -5.54 21.33
N THR A 74 23.41 -4.63 20.41
CA THR A 74 22.44 -3.94 19.56
C THR A 74 22.82 -4.10 18.10
N VAL A 75 21.86 -4.55 17.29
CA VAL A 75 21.97 -4.60 15.83
C VAL A 75 21.17 -3.44 15.24
N LEU A 76 21.80 -2.73 14.30
CA LEU A 76 21.20 -1.66 13.53
C LEU A 76 21.10 -2.10 12.06
N GLU A 77 19.89 -2.23 11.56
CA GLU A 77 19.62 -2.54 10.15
C GLU A 77 19.04 -1.30 9.46
N ASP A 78 19.70 -0.78 8.42
CA ASP A 78 19.13 0.29 7.60
C ASP A 78 17.98 -0.28 6.75
N ILE A 79 16.76 0.18 7.01
CA ILE A 79 15.53 -0.28 6.34
C ILE A 79 14.98 0.77 5.37
N SER A 80 15.77 1.79 5.03
CA SER A 80 15.34 2.90 4.17
C SER A 80 14.97 2.41 2.77
N VAL A 81 15.76 1.51 2.19
CA VAL A 81 15.47 0.90 0.89
C VAL A 81 14.17 0.10 0.95
N ARG A 82 13.98 -0.71 2.01
CA ARG A 82 12.76 -1.51 2.21
C ARG A 82 11.52 -0.61 2.29
N LYS A 83 11.56 0.45 3.11
CA LYS A 83 10.45 1.42 3.22
C LYS A 83 10.16 2.16 1.91
N ALA A 84 11.20 2.52 1.15
CA ALA A 84 11.03 3.18 -0.14
C ALA A 84 10.33 2.25 -1.15
N LEU A 85 10.69 0.96 -1.17
CA LEU A 85 10.04 -0.04 -2.00
C LEU A 85 8.59 -0.30 -1.57
N GLU A 86 8.33 -0.45 -0.27
CA GLU A 86 6.97 -0.59 0.28
C GLU A 86 6.09 0.61 -0.12
N THR A 87 6.61 1.83 0.02
CA THR A 87 5.88 3.05 -0.37
C THR A 87 5.62 3.11 -1.87
N LYS A 88 6.60 2.72 -2.70
CA LYS A 88 6.44 2.67 -4.16
C LYS A 88 5.38 1.65 -4.57
N LEU A 89 5.40 0.48 -3.94
CA LEU A 89 4.43 -0.59 -4.18
C LEU A 89 3.02 -0.15 -3.79
N GLN A 90 2.86 0.50 -2.63
CA GLN A 90 1.56 1.06 -2.21
C GLN A 90 1.03 2.05 -3.24
N ARG A 91 1.86 3.01 -3.69
CA ARG A 91 1.44 3.99 -4.70
C ARG A 91 1.03 3.36 -6.02
N LEU A 92 1.67 2.26 -6.42
CA LEU A 92 1.28 1.53 -7.64
C LEU A 92 -0.07 0.84 -7.48
N TYR A 93 -0.33 0.24 -6.31
CA TYR A 93 -1.65 -0.34 -6.01
C TYR A 93 -2.75 0.72 -5.99
N ASP A 94 -2.54 1.84 -5.31
CA ASP A 94 -3.52 2.94 -5.24
C ASP A 94 -3.82 3.50 -6.65
N ALA A 95 -2.78 3.66 -7.49
CA ALA A 95 -2.93 4.08 -8.87
C ALA A 95 -3.70 3.06 -9.71
N GLN A 96 -3.40 1.76 -9.55
CA GLN A 96 -4.11 0.67 -10.23
C GLN A 96 -5.60 0.66 -9.85
N GLU A 97 -5.92 0.78 -8.57
CA GLU A 97 -7.30 0.81 -8.07
C GLU A 97 -8.06 2.02 -8.63
N THR A 98 -7.42 3.18 -8.65
CA THR A 98 -7.98 4.39 -9.24
C THR A 98 -8.29 4.20 -10.74
N ILE A 99 -7.35 3.64 -11.50
CA ILE A 99 -7.55 3.36 -12.93
C ILE A 99 -8.69 2.38 -13.15
N LEU A 100 -8.77 1.31 -12.34
CA LEU A 100 -9.85 0.34 -12.43
C LEU A 100 -11.20 0.98 -12.14
N HIS A 101 -11.29 1.82 -11.10
CA HIS A 101 -12.51 2.54 -10.76
C HIS A 101 -12.99 3.45 -11.89
N LEU A 102 -12.07 4.20 -12.51
CA LEU A 102 -12.37 5.09 -13.63
C LEU A 102 -12.83 4.30 -14.86
N ALA A 103 -12.11 3.24 -15.23
CA ALA A 103 -12.47 2.39 -16.37
C ALA A 103 -13.87 1.77 -16.19
N THR A 104 -14.19 1.26 -14.99
CA THR A 104 -15.51 0.71 -14.70
C THR A 104 -16.61 1.76 -14.83
N HIS A 105 -16.39 2.97 -14.29
CA HIS A 105 -17.35 4.07 -14.41
C HIS A 105 -17.57 4.46 -15.89
N ASP A 106 -16.48 4.67 -16.63
CA ASP A 106 -16.51 5.16 -18.01
C ASP A 106 -17.08 4.14 -19.00
N VAL A 107 -17.04 2.84 -18.67
CA VAL A 107 -17.68 1.78 -19.46
C VAL A 107 -19.14 1.57 -19.07
N LYS A 108 -19.50 1.67 -17.77
CA LYS A 108 -20.90 1.53 -17.32
C LYS A 108 -21.82 2.58 -17.93
N ALA A 109 -21.36 3.83 -18.02
CA ALA A 109 -22.16 4.93 -18.54
C ALA A 109 -22.67 4.72 -19.99
N PRO A 110 -21.82 4.44 -21.00
CA PRO A 110 -22.29 4.18 -22.36
C PRO A 110 -23.09 2.87 -22.48
N ILE A 111 -22.77 1.82 -21.70
CA ILE A 111 -23.58 0.58 -21.69
C ILE A 111 -25.01 0.88 -21.21
N ALA A 112 -25.15 1.64 -20.14
CA ALA A 112 -26.47 2.03 -19.62
C ALA A 112 -27.27 2.83 -20.67
N GLN A 113 -26.62 3.69 -21.44
CA GLN A 113 -27.26 4.42 -22.55
C GLN A 113 -27.70 3.50 -23.68
N ILE A 114 -26.85 2.55 -24.11
CA ILE A 114 -27.19 1.59 -25.16
C ILE A 114 -28.35 0.68 -24.71
N GLN A 115 -28.36 0.25 -23.44
CA GLN A 115 -29.47 -0.51 -22.86
C GLN A 115 -30.78 0.26 -22.92
N LEU A 116 -30.78 1.51 -22.47
CA LEU A 116 -31.96 2.36 -22.51
C LEU A 116 -32.50 2.52 -23.94
N LEU A 117 -31.62 2.81 -24.91
CA LEU A 117 -32.01 2.94 -26.32
C LEU A 117 -32.55 1.63 -26.89
N GLY A 118 -31.91 0.50 -26.56
CA GLY A 118 -32.37 -0.83 -26.95
C GLY A 118 -33.77 -1.14 -26.40
N ASP A 119 -34.02 -0.81 -25.13
CA ASP A 119 -35.31 -1.03 -24.48
C ASP A 119 -36.41 -0.13 -25.06
N LEU A 120 -36.09 1.13 -25.40
CA LEU A 120 -37.02 2.04 -26.08
C LEU A 120 -37.38 1.53 -27.47
N LEU A 121 -36.39 1.11 -28.27
CA LEU A 121 -36.62 0.51 -29.59
C LEU A 121 -37.48 -0.75 -29.49
N GLN A 122 -37.23 -1.60 -28.48
CA GLN A 122 -38.03 -2.81 -28.28
C GLN A 122 -39.50 -2.49 -27.95
N ARG A 123 -39.76 -1.43 -27.15
CA ARG A 123 -41.12 -0.97 -26.85
C ARG A 123 -41.84 -0.42 -28.08
N GLU A 124 -41.16 0.38 -28.91
CA GLU A 124 -41.75 0.88 -30.16
C GLU A 124 -42.12 -0.27 -31.09
N VAL A 125 -41.22 -1.24 -31.24
CA VAL A 125 -41.45 -2.44 -32.06
C VAL A 125 -42.63 -3.26 -31.54
N ALA A 126 -42.76 -3.42 -30.22
CA ALA A 126 -43.89 -4.13 -29.61
C ALA A 126 -45.21 -3.34 -29.72
N GLY A 127 -45.15 -2.00 -29.78
CA GLY A 127 -46.31 -1.12 -29.88
C GLY A 127 -46.82 -0.86 -31.31
N ARG A 128 -46.13 -1.34 -32.35
CA ARG A 128 -46.60 -1.28 -33.74
C ARG A 128 -47.82 -2.19 -33.93
N HIS A 129 -49.00 -1.63 -33.68
CA HIS A 129 -50.28 -2.28 -33.98
C HIS A 129 -50.74 -1.89 -35.39
N GLY A 130 -50.64 -2.80 -36.35
CA GLY A 130 -51.31 -2.69 -37.67
C GLY A 130 -50.39 -2.56 -38.89
N GLU A 131 -49.12 -2.23 -38.73
CA GLU A 131 -48.09 -2.38 -39.77
C GLU A 131 -47.40 -3.74 -39.56
N GLY A 132 -47.13 -4.47 -40.64
CA GLY A 132 -46.71 -5.88 -40.60
C GLY A 132 -45.58 -6.19 -39.60
N SER A 133 -45.53 -7.45 -39.17
CA SER A 133 -44.58 -7.95 -38.17
C SER A 133 -43.16 -7.41 -38.45
N PRO A 134 -42.45 -6.89 -37.43
CA PRO A 134 -41.11 -6.37 -37.60
C PRO A 134 -40.19 -7.38 -38.31
N PRO A 135 -39.26 -6.94 -39.17
CA PRO A 135 -38.31 -7.82 -39.82
C PRO A 135 -37.56 -8.68 -38.78
N ALA A 136 -37.45 -9.99 -39.04
CA ALA A 136 -36.82 -10.94 -38.11
C ALA A 136 -35.37 -10.53 -37.75
N GLU A 137 -34.65 -9.93 -38.69
CA GLU A 137 -33.30 -9.40 -38.48
C GLU A 137 -33.26 -8.28 -37.43
N MET A 138 -34.26 -7.38 -37.43
CA MET A 138 -34.33 -6.28 -36.46
C MET A 138 -34.53 -6.80 -35.02
N LEU A 139 -35.41 -7.79 -34.85
CA LEU A 139 -35.61 -8.47 -33.56
C LEU A 139 -34.34 -9.21 -33.11
N HIS A 140 -33.63 -9.83 -34.06
CA HIS A 140 -32.37 -10.51 -33.80
C HIS A 140 -31.29 -9.53 -33.30
N TYR A 141 -31.13 -8.37 -33.97
CA TYR A 141 -30.17 -7.34 -33.57
C TYR A 141 -30.49 -6.73 -32.19
N LEU A 142 -31.77 -6.45 -31.89
CA LEU A 142 -32.17 -5.96 -30.56
C LEU A 142 -31.82 -6.96 -29.45
N THR A 143 -32.09 -8.25 -29.71
CA THR A 143 -31.74 -9.32 -28.76
C THR A 143 -30.22 -9.42 -28.56
N LEU A 144 -29.44 -9.29 -29.63
CA LEU A 144 -27.97 -9.27 -29.55
C LEU A 144 -27.45 -8.08 -28.73
N ILE A 145 -27.97 -6.87 -28.97
CA ILE A 145 -27.57 -5.66 -28.23
C ILE A 145 -27.89 -5.82 -26.74
N GLN A 146 -29.09 -6.28 -26.40
CA GLN A 146 -29.50 -6.50 -25.01
C GLN A 146 -28.62 -7.56 -24.32
N ARG A 147 -28.35 -8.69 -25.00
CA ARG A 147 -27.50 -9.75 -24.47
C ARG A 147 -26.06 -9.28 -24.28
N ALA A 148 -25.52 -8.52 -25.23
CA ALA A 148 -24.16 -7.97 -25.16
C ALA A 148 -24.02 -6.98 -23.99
N CYS A 149 -25.00 -6.08 -23.81
CA CYS A 149 -24.97 -5.13 -22.70
C CYS A 149 -25.17 -5.80 -21.33
N ALA A 150 -26.06 -6.80 -21.23
CA ALA A 150 -26.25 -7.57 -20.00
C ALA A 150 -24.98 -8.35 -19.63
N HIS A 151 -24.30 -8.94 -20.62
CA HIS A 151 -23.02 -9.62 -20.42
C HIS A 151 -21.92 -8.65 -19.99
N ALA A 152 -21.81 -7.49 -20.65
CA ALA A 152 -20.83 -6.47 -20.30
C ALA A 152 -21.04 -5.91 -18.87
N ASN A 153 -22.29 -5.72 -18.43
CA ASN A 153 -22.58 -5.35 -17.05
C ASN A 153 -22.23 -6.44 -16.03
N GLY A 154 -22.30 -7.72 -16.39
CA GLY A 154 -21.93 -8.82 -15.50
C GLY A 154 -20.43 -8.97 -15.28
N LEU A 155 -19.61 -8.35 -16.13
CA LEU A 155 -18.15 -8.36 -16.04
C LEU A 155 -17.58 -7.14 -15.26
N LEU A 156 -18.43 -6.18 -14.90
CA LEU A 156 -18.10 -4.90 -14.25
C LEU A 156 -18.72 -4.79 -12.86
#